data_AF-A0A941AZ32-F1
#
_entry.id   AF-A0A941AZ32-F1
#
_cell.length_a   1.000
_cell.length_b   1.000
_cell.length_c   1.000
_cell.angle_alpha   90.00
_cell.angle_beta   90.00
_cell.angle_gamma   90.00
#
_symmetry.space_group_name_H-M   'P 1'
#
loop_
_entity.id
_entity.type
_entity.pdbx_description
1 polymer ?
#
loop_
_entity_poly.entity_id
_entity_poly.type
_entity_poly.pdbx_seq_one_letter_code
_entity_poly.pdbx_strand_id
1 'polypeptide(L)'
;MYVPVNVATPKHFASYHFKMLRPAQSVCEGHIREIKFDGYSDMIGLGVNLIRICLHIVQSDELDNRQIYIGSVLELALELIPSTELELLDEIYKLKILDSEQKEENSKDTSEKQST
;
A
#
# COMPACT_ATOMS: atom_id res chain seq x y z
N MET A 1 28.11 39.64 15.61
CA MET A 1 26.70 39.56 15.19
C MET A 1 26.32 38.09 15.17
N TYR A 2 25.45 37.68 16.08
CA TYR A 2 24.91 36.31 16.14
C TYR A 2 23.65 36.30 15.27
N VAL A 3 23.63 35.52 14.20
CA VAL A 3 22.42 35.29 13.41
C VAL A 3 21.71 34.11 14.06
N PRO A 4 20.53 34.29 14.68
CA PRO A 4 19.84 33.16 15.27
C PRO A 4 19.44 32.20 14.16
N VAL A 5 19.92 30.96 14.24
CA VAL A 5 19.36 29.85 13.47
C VAL A 5 17.91 29.75 13.93
N ASN A 6 16.98 30.17 13.08
CA ASN A 6 15.57 29.90 13.29
C ASN A 6 15.39 28.40 13.08
N VAL A 7 15.70 27.62 14.12
CA VAL A 7 15.30 26.23 14.24
C VAL A 7 13.79 26.26 14.26
N ALA A 8 13.19 26.19 13.07
CA ALA A 8 11.83 25.72 12.91
C ALA A 8 11.72 24.50 13.82
N THR A 9 10.98 24.65 14.91
CA THR A 9 10.97 23.64 15.98
C THR A 9 10.75 22.28 15.35
N PRO A 10 11.37 21.20 15.85
CA PRO A 10 11.11 19.84 15.34
C PRO A 10 9.62 19.54 15.19
N LYS A 11 8.81 20.17 16.03
CA LYS A 11 7.34 20.25 15.97
C LYS A 11 6.79 20.78 14.63
N HIS A 12 7.33 21.88 14.12
CA HIS A 12 6.88 22.51 12.88
C HIS A 12 7.31 21.71 11.64
N PHE A 13 8.52 21.18 11.64
CA PHE A 13 9.00 20.25 10.61
C PHE A 13 8.16 18.96 10.60
N ALA A 14 7.92 18.39 11.79
CA ALA A 14 7.10 17.20 11.93
C ALA A 14 5.65 17.44 11.51
N SER A 15 5.04 18.58 11.86
CA SER A 15 3.66 18.89 11.45
C SER A 15 3.54 19.17 9.95
N TYR A 16 4.64 19.55 9.28
CA TYR A 16 4.64 19.79 7.84
C TYR A 16 4.78 18.47 7.05
N HIS A 17 5.71 17.61 7.46
CA HIS A 17 6.04 16.37 6.75
C HIS A 17 5.23 15.14 7.20
N PHE A 18 4.82 15.06 8.46
CA PHE A 18 4.09 13.92 9.02
C PHE A 18 2.58 14.14 9.11
N LYS A 19 2.00 15.02 8.28
CA LYS A 19 0.52 15.24 8.22
C LYS A 19 -0.28 13.95 7.99
N MET A 20 0.37 12.93 7.42
CA MET A 20 -0.26 11.65 7.08
C MET A 20 -0.16 10.58 8.19
N LEU A 21 0.71 10.75 9.19
CA LEU A 21 0.82 9.83 10.31
C LEU A 21 -0.11 10.28 11.42
N ARG A 22 -1.13 9.48 11.73
CA ARG A 22 -1.92 9.73 12.95
C ARG A 22 -1.00 9.51 14.15
N PRO A 23 -0.95 10.45 15.12
CA PRO A 23 -0.18 10.25 16.33
C PRO A 23 -0.68 8.99 17.06
N ALA A 24 0.24 8.14 17.50
CA ALA A 24 -0.09 7.00 18.34
C ALA A 24 -0.78 7.47 19.63
N GLN A 25 -1.89 6.85 20.02
CA GLN A 25 -2.58 7.20 21.27
C GLN A 25 -1.82 6.73 22.51
N SER A 26 -0.89 5.78 22.34
CA SER A 26 0.05 5.34 23.37
C SER A 26 1.45 5.11 22.79
N VAL A 27 2.49 5.25 23.62
CA VAL A 27 3.90 5.04 23.23
C VAL A 27 4.16 3.60 22.75
N CYS A 28 3.32 2.65 23.16
CA CYS A 28 3.42 1.24 22.77
C CYS A 28 2.72 0.90 21.44
N GLU A 29 1.82 1.75 20.93
CA GLU A 29 1.00 1.39 19.75
C GLU A 29 1.60 1.79 18.39
N GLY A 30 2.66 2.59 18.38
CA GLY A 30 3.28 3.04 17.14
C GLY A 30 2.34 3.89 16.26
N HIS A 31 2.88 4.48 15.19
CA HIS A 31 2.08 5.26 14.26
C HIS A 31 1.52 4.32 13.19
N ILE A 32 0.27 3.87 13.36
CA ILE A 32 -0.40 2.98 12.41
C ILE A 32 -1.13 3.85 11.36
N ARG A 33 -0.88 3.55 10.08
CA ARG A 33 -1.64 4.13 8.97
C ARG A 33 -2.22 3.01 8.11
N GLU A 34 -3.54 3.05 7.94
CA GLU A 34 -4.24 2.21 6.98
C GLU A 34 -3.93 2.70 5.56
N ILE A 35 -3.47 1.78 4.70
CA ILE A 35 -3.30 2.01 3.27
C ILE A 35 -4.40 1.23 2.58
N LYS A 36 -5.16 1.91 1.72
CA LYS A 36 -6.22 1.30 0.91
C LYS A 36 -5.70 1.14 -0.51
N PHE A 37 -6.11 0.05 -1.15
CA PHE A 37 -5.77 -0.28 -2.53
C PHE A 37 -7.06 -0.51 -3.29
N ASP A 38 -7.07 -0.15 -4.58
CA ASP A 38 -8.24 -0.33 -5.44
C ASP A 38 -8.30 -1.78 -5.97
N GLY A 39 -7.18 -2.50 -5.94
CA GLY A 39 -7.08 -3.90 -6.34
C GLY A 39 -5.86 -4.63 -5.78
N TYR A 40 -5.83 -5.93 -6.03
CA TYR A 40 -4.73 -6.84 -5.72
C TYR A 40 -3.46 -6.48 -6.51
N SER A 41 -3.60 -6.01 -7.75
CA SER A 41 -2.47 -5.55 -8.57
C SER A 41 -1.79 -4.31 -7.96
N ASP A 42 -2.58 -3.38 -7.42
CA ASP A 42 -2.02 -2.19 -6.76
C ASP A 42 -1.28 -2.55 -5.47
N MET A 43 -1.88 -3.46 -4.68
CA MET A 43 -1.29 -3.95 -3.44
C MET A 43 0.06 -4.64 -3.70
N ILE A 44 0.12 -5.54 -4.67
CA ILE A 44 1.38 -6.22 -5.00
C ILE A 44 2.39 -5.26 -5.62
N GLY A 45 1.93 -4.26 -6.37
CA GLY A 45 2.77 -3.19 -6.91
C GLY A 45 3.53 -2.43 -5.82
N LEU A 46 2.89 -2.17 -4.67
CA LEU A 46 3.59 -1.63 -3.49
C LEU A 46 4.66 -2.61 -2.99
N GLY A 47 4.33 -3.90 -2.88
CA GLY A 47 5.28 -4.94 -2.47
C GLY A 47 6.52 -5.02 -3.38
N VAL A 48 6.31 -5.01 -4.70
CA VAL A 48 7.38 -4.97 -5.72
C VAL A 48 8.29 -3.76 -5.51
N ASN A 49 7.70 -2.58 -5.30
CA ASN A 49 8.47 -1.35 -5.11
C ASN A 49 9.30 -1.40 -3.82
N LEU A 50 8.76 -1.94 -2.73
CA LEU A 50 9.51 -2.12 -1.49
C LEU A 50 10.69 -3.08 -1.68
N ILE A 51 10.49 -4.21 -2.38
CA ILE A 51 11.56 -5.16 -2.68
C ILE A 51 12.66 -4.51 -3.53
N ARG A 52 12.28 -3.71 -4.54
CA ARG A 52 13.23 -2.95 -5.38
C ARG A 52 14.05 -1.94 -4.58
N ILE A 53 13.44 -1.25 -3.62
CA ILE A 53 14.15 -0.34 -2.72
C ILE A 53 15.16 -1.11 -1.86
N CYS A 54 14.76 -2.25 -1.29
CA CYS A 54 15.66 -3.11 -0.53
C CYS A 54 16.85 -3.59 -1.38
N LEU A 55 16.61 -4.00 -2.62
CA LEU A 55 17.65 -4.38 -3.57
C LEU A 55 18.64 -3.24 -3.82
N HIS A 56 18.12 -2.03 -4.06
CA HIS A 56 18.96 -0.87 -4.30
C HIS A 56 19.89 -0.57 -3.12
N ILE A 57 19.36 -0.61 -1.89
CA ILE A 57 20.14 -0.39 -0.66
C ILE A 57 21.20 -1.49 -0.48
N VAL A 58 20.81 -2.76 -0.66
CA VAL A 58 21.71 -3.90 -0.56
C VAL A 58 22.88 -3.79 -1.55
N GLN A 59 22.60 -3.32 -2.77
CA GLN A 59 23.59 -3.15 -3.82
C GLN A 59 24.45 -1.89 -3.63
N SER A 60 23.92 -0.82 -3.01
CA SER A 60 24.63 0.45 -2.84
C SER A 60 25.59 0.48 -1.65
N ASP A 61 25.25 -0.18 -0.54
CA ASP A 61 25.94 0.03 0.74
C ASP A 61 27.19 -0.84 0.97
N GLU A 62 27.71 -1.55 -0.06
CA GLU A 62 28.79 -2.56 0.08
C GLU A 62 28.60 -3.46 1.32
N LEU A 63 27.34 -3.70 1.71
CA LEU A 63 27.01 -4.47 2.90
C LEU A 63 27.60 -5.85 2.71
N ASP A 64 28.49 -6.24 3.63
CA ASP A 64 29.27 -7.47 3.56
C ASP A 64 28.37 -8.69 3.82
N ASN A 65 27.45 -8.95 2.90
CA ASN A 65 26.37 -9.93 3.00
C ASN A 65 26.86 -11.33 2.60
N ARG A 66 28.04 -11.74 3.08
CA ARG A 66 28.74 -12.95 2.62
C ARG A 66 28.08 -14.28 3.03
N GLN A 67 27.13 -14.28 3.97
CA GLN A 67 26.47 -15.51 4.42
C GLN A 67 25.20 -15.86 3.65
N ILE A 68 24.45 -14.85 3.19
CA ILE A 68 23.27 -15.01 2.34
C ILE A 68 23.30 -13.84 1.36
N TYR A 69 23.35 -14.13 0.06
CA TYR A 69 23.16 -13.12 -0.99
C TYR A 69 21.71 -12.65 -0.97
N ILE A 70 21.38 -11.78 -0.01
CA ILE A 70 20.04 -11.24 0.19
C ILE A 70 19.53 -10.55 -1.09
N GLY A 71 20.43 -9.97 -1.89
CA GLY A 71 20.10 -9.46 -3.22
C GLY A 71 19.48 -10.55 -4.11
N SER A 72 20.12 -11.71 -4.23
CA SER A 72 19.57 -12.82 -5.03
C SER A 72 18.25 -13.36 -4.49
N VAL A 73 18.04 -13.37 -3.17
CA VAL A 73 16.75 -13.76 -2.58
C VAL A 73 15.65 -12.76 -2.95
N LEU A 74 15.95 -11.46 -2.92
CA LEU A 74 15.00 -10.42 -3.28
C LEU A 74 14.72 -10.41 -4.79
N GLU A 75 15.70 -10.72 -5.64
CA GLU A 75 15.50 -10.92 -7.08
C GLU A 75 14.56 -12.11 -7.34
N LEU A 76 14.81 -13.26 -6.71
CA LEU A 76 13.92 -14.43 -6.80
C LEU A 76 12.51 -14.10 -6.30
N ALA A 77 12.38 -13.33 -5.23
CA ALA A 77 11.08 -12.91 -4.74
C ALA A 77 10.32 -12.07 -5.79
N LEU A 78 11.00 -11.20 -6.54
CA LEU A 78 10.38 -10.44 -7.63
C LEU A 78 9.93 -11.34 -8.80
N GLU A 79 10.74 -12.33 -9.16
CA GLU A 79 10.43 -13.26 -10.26
C GLU A 79 9.25 -14.18 -9.94
N LEU A 80 9.04 -14.51 -8.67
CA LEU A 80 7.98 -15.40 -8.22
C LEU A 80 6.63 -14.69 -8.02
N ILE A 81 6.55 -13.37 -8.20
CA ILE A 81 5.30 -12.64 -8.02
C ILE A 81 4.32 -12.98 -9.16
N PRO A 82 3.14 -13.54 -8.84
CA PRO A 82 2.16 -13.97 -9.83
C PRO A 82 1.33 -12.78 -10.32
N SER A 83 1.97 -11.87 -11.05
CA SER A 83 1.36 -10.58 -11.45
C SER A 83 0.12 -10.80 -12.32
N THR A 84 0.18 -11.72 -13.27
CA THR A 84 -0.93 -12.07 -14.17
C THR A 84 -2.14 -12.60 -13.41
N GLU A 85 -1.92 -13.46 -12.42
CA GLU A 85 -2.99 -14.03 -11.60
C GLU A 85 -3.65 -12.96 -10.73
N LEU A 86 -2.90 -11.96 -10.28
CA LEU A 86 -3.42 -10.84 -9.50
C LEU A 86 -4.24 -9.88 -10.36
N GLU A 87 -3.81 -9.62 -11.60
CA GLU A 87 -4.61 -8.86 -12.59
C GLU A 87 -5.92 -9.60 -12.90
N LEU A 88 -5.88 -10.92 -13.07
CA LEU A 88 -7.09 -11.72 -13.25
C LEU A 88 -8.02 -11.63 -12.01
N LEU A 89 -7.45 -11.61 -10.80
CA LEU A 89 -8.21 -11.49 -9.56
C LEU A 89 -8.93 -10.15 -9.46
N ASP A 90 -8.31 -9.08 -9.97
CA ASP A 90 -8.94 -7.76 -10.06
C ASP A 90 -10.14 -7.76 -11.01
N GLU A 91 -10.04 -8.42 -12.16
CA GLU A 91 -11.16 -8.55 -13.09
C GLU A 91 -12.31 -9.37 -12.50
N ILE A 92 -12.00 -10.48 -11.82
CA ILE A 92 -13.02 -11.27 -11.10
C ILE A 92 -13.71 -10.43 -10.03
N TYR A 93 -12.94 -9.60 -9.30
CA TYR A 93 -13.48 -8.72 -8.29
C TYR A 93 -14.44 -7.67 -8.87
N LYS A 94 -14.07 -7.06 -10.00
CA LYS A 94 -14.94 -6.11 -10.73
C LYS A 94 -16.24 -6.78 -11.18
N LEU A 95 -16.16 -7.98 -11.76
CA LEU A 95 -17.35 -8.75 -12.18
C LEU A 95 -18.27 -9.05 -11.00
N LYS A 96 -17.71 -9.43 -9.84
CA LYS A 96 -18.49 -9.68 -8.63
C LYS A 96 -19.25 -8.43 -8.15
N ILE A 97 -18.62 -7.25 -8.22
CA ILE A 97 -19.26 -5.99 -7.85
C ILE A 97 -20.44 -5.71 -8.79
N LEU A 98 -20.21 -5.81 -10.10
CA LEU A 98 -21.26 -5.60 -11.10
C LEU A 98 -22.46 -6.56 -10.91
N ASP A 99 -22.19 -7.84 -10.62
CA ASP A 99 -23.23 -8.84 -10.33
C ASP A 99 -24.04 -8.49 -9.07
N SER A 100 -23.42 -7.89 -8.06
CA SER A 100 -24.12 -7.45 -6.86
C SER A 100 -25.00 -6.23 -7.11
N GLU A 101 -24.54 -5.28 -7.92
CA GLU A 101 -25.31 -4.09 -8.30
C GLU A 101 -26.55 -4.45 -9.12
N GLN A 102 -26.42 -5.38 -10.08
CA GLN A 102 -27.55 -5.84 -10.89
C GLN A 102 -28.61 -6.62 -10.10
N LYS A 103 -28.21 -7.32 -9.02
CA LYS A 103 -29.15 -7.99 -8.11
C LYS A 103 -29.93 -7.00 -7.25
N GLU A 104 -29.30 -5.90 -6.84
CA GLU A 104 -29.98 -4.85 -6.08
C GLU A 104 -30.99 -4.08 -6.95
N GLU A 105 -30.68 -3.82 -8.22
CA GLU A 105 -31.61 -3.16 -9.16
C GLU A 105 -32.82 -4.03 -9.50
N ASN A 106 -32.63 -5.32 -9.78
CA ASN A 106 -33.74 -6.25 -10.04
C ASN A 106 -34.65 -6.48 -8.82
N SER A 107 -34.12 -6.30 -7.59
CA SER A 107 -34.92 -6.39 -6.36
C SER A 107 -35.86 -5.19 -6.15
N LYS A 108 -35.50 -4.01 -6.67
CA LYS A 108 -36.34 -2.80 -6.60
C LYS A 108 -37.46 -2.82 -7.64
N ASP A 109 -37.17 -3.29 -8.85
CA ASP A 109 -38.11 -3.34 -9.97
C ASP A 109 -39.27 -4.35 -9.77
N THR A 110 -39.05 -5.38 -8.94
CA THR A 110 -40.10 -6.36 -8.59
C THR A 110 -41.10 -5.79 -7.56
N SER A 111 -40.74 -4.72 -6.83
CA SER A 111 -41.61 -4.09 -5.82
C SER A 111 -42.61 -3.07 -6.40
N GLU A 112 -42.38 -2.52 -7.58
CA GLU A 112 -43.32 -1.59 -8.24
C GLU A 112 -44.41 -2.29 -9.08
N LYS A 113 -44.21 -3.54 -9.50
CA LYS A 113 -45.19 -4.29 -10.32
C LYS A 113 -46.27 -5.04 -9.53
N GLN A 114 -46.27 -4.97 -8.19
CA GLN A 114 -47.31 -5.59 -7.35
C GLN A 114 -48.42 -4.63 -6.89
N SER A 115 -48.42 -3.36 -7.32
CA SER A 115 -49.46 -2.37 -6.94
C SER A 115 -50.34 -1.87 -8.10
N THR A 116 -50.45 -2.61 -9.22
CA THR A 116 -51.44 -2.30 -10.28
C THR A 116 -52.24 -3.52 -10.67
#